data_AF-A0A0N5BLU3-F1
#
_entry.id   AF-A0A0N5BLU3-F1
#
_cell.length_a   1.000
_cell.length_b   1.000
_cell.length_c   1.000
_cell.angle_alpha   90.00
_cell.angle_beta   90.00
_cell.angle_gamma   90.00
#
_symmetry.space_group_name_H-M   'P 1'
#
loop_
_entity.id
_entity.type
_entity.pdbx_description
1 polymer ?
#
loop_
_entity_poly.entity_id
_entity_poly.type
_entity_poly.pdbx_seq_one_letter_code
_entity_poly.pdbx_strand_id
1 'polypeptide(L)'
;MNPPIAINACQEEYNEDCSKSLDMTSDVEIFLANLRQCYENYNVGADSYLYQFNYADLKMTLDADHNWLPQHASDIVYITGQHKNIFTKADYRIQERYSRIFANFIKYSDPSDNEILFDKFDPSINNYYVVDFDKNGSFSGGMVNNYRRDV
;
A
#
# COMPACT_ATOMS: atom_id res chain seq x y z
N MET A 1 -4.64 -21.76 -32.05
CA MET A 1 -5.37 -21.79 -30.77
C MET A 1 -5.66 -20.35 -30.41
N ASN A 2 -6.92 -19.98 -30.22
CA ASN A 2 -7.26 -18.64 -29.71
C ASN A 2 -6.86 -18.59 -28.23
N PRO A 3 -6.11 -17.57 -27.78
CA PRO A 3 -5.85 -17.42 -26.36
C PRO A 3 -7.20 -17.22 -25.62
N PRO A 4 -7.39 -17.82 -24.43
CA PRO A 4 -8.53 -17.53 -23.58
C PRO A 4 -8.64 -16.02 -23.32
N ILE A 5 -9.87 -15.53 -23.06
CA ILE A 5 -10.18 -14.10 -22.84
C ILE A 5 -9.22 -13.46 -21.82
N ALA A 6 -8.90 -14.17 -20.74
CA ALA A 6 -7.96 -13.71 -19.72
C ALA A 6 -6.54 -13.49 -20.27
N ILE A 7 -6.05 -14.36 -21.17
CA ILE A 7 -4.73 -14.19 -21.78
C ILE A 7 -4.72 -12.96 -22.70
N ASN A 8 -5.78 -12.74 -23.47
CA ASN A 8 -5.88 -11.55 -24.32
C ASN A 8 -5.89 -10.26 -23.49
N ALA A 9 -6.67 -10.19 -22.40
CA ALA A 9 -6.69 -9.03 -21.52
C ALA A 9 -5.31 -8.73 -20.91
N CYS A 10 -4.59 -9.76 -20.42
CA CYS A 10 -3.22 -9.59 -19.93
C CYS A 10 -2.27 -9.14 -21.05
N GLN A 11 -2.41 -9.67 -22.26
CA GLN A 11 -1.58 -9.24 -23.39
C GLN A 11 -1.88 -7.79 -23.79
N GLU A 12 -3.14 -7.37 -23.79
CA GLU A 12 -3.51 -5.99 -24.09
C GLU A 12 -2.94 -5.00 -23.06
N GLU A 13 -2.97 -5.35 -21.77
CA GLU A 13 -2.46 -4.45 -20.73
C GLU A 13 -0.92 -4.38 -20.72
N TYR A 14 -0.23 -5.52 -20.78
CA TYR A 14 1.21 -5.62 -20.43
C TYR A 14 2.18 -5.76 -21.61
N ASN A 15 1.73 -5.94 -22.86
CA ASN A 15 2.61 -6.25 -24.00
C ASN A 15 3.39 -5.05 -24.56
N GLU A 16 2.90 -3.82 -24.37
CA GLU A 16 3.50 -2.65 -25.04
C GLU A 16 4.76 -2.10 -24.35
N ASP A 17 4.95 -2.35 -23.05
CA ASP A 17 6.06 -1.79 -22.27
C ASP A 17 6.65 -2.83 -21.30
N CYS A 18 7.97 -2.99 -21.34
CA CYS A 18 8.68 -3.89 -20.44
C CYS A 18 8.56 -3.46 -18.97
N SER A 19 8.42 -2.16 -18.68
CA SER A 19 8.18 -1.70 -17.30
C SER A 19 6.82 -2.17 -16.77
N LYS A 20 5.82 -2.33 -17.63
CA LYS A 20 4.51 -2.88 -17.24
C LYS A 20 4.57 -4.35 -16.82
N SER A 21 5.62 -5.08 -17.20
CA SER A 21 5.83 -6.44 -16.66
C SER A 21 6.13 -6.43 -15.16
N LEU A 22 6.75 -5.36 -14.64
CA LEU A 22 6.96 -5.16 -13.20
C LEU A 22 5.64 -4.81 -12.50
N ASP A 23 4.79 -4.05 -13.18
CA ASP A 23 3.43 -3.74 -12.72
C ASP A 23 2.59 -5.02 -12.64
N MET A 24 2.68 -5.92 -13.64
CA MET A 24 2.00 -7.22 -13.64
C MET A 24 2.37 -8.08 -12.43
N THR A 25 3.66 -8.17 -12.08
CA THR A 25 4.09 -8.92 -10.89
C THR A 25 3.50 -8.30 -9.63
N SER A 26 3.51 -6.97 -9.52
CA SER A 26 2.94 -6.26 -8.36
C SER A 26 1.42 -6.44 -8.27
N ASP A 27 0.71 -6.40 -9.39
CA ASP A 27 -0.74 -6.63 -9.46
C ASP A 27 -1.10 -8.05 -9.04
N VAL A 28 -0.44 -9.06 -9.60
CA VAL A 28 -0.77 -10.47 -9.31
C VAL A 28 -0.35 -10.89 -7.90
N GLU A 29 0.86 -10.53 -7.47
CA GLU A 29 1.42 -11.04 -6.21
C GLU A 29 1.00 -10.20 -4.99
N ILE A 30 0.76 -8.90 -5.17
CA ILE A 30 0.50 -7.99 -4.06
C ILE A 30 -0.92 -7.44 -4.15
N PHE A 31 -1.26 -6.68 -5.18
CA PHE A 31 -2.47 -5.86 -5.14
C PHE A 31 -3.76 -6.68 -5.25
N LEU A 32 -3.89 -7.53 -6.27
CA LEU A 32 -5.09 -8.38 -6.45
C LEU A 32 -5.20 -9.45 -5.37
N ALA A 33 -4.08 -10.00 -4.90
CA ALA A 33 -4.07 -10.98 -3.83
C ALA A 33 -4.61 -10.38 -2.51
N ASN A 34 -4.14 -9.20 -2.12
CA ASN A 34 -4.64 -8.52 -0.92
C ASN A 34 -6.11 -8.06 -1.08
N LEU A 35 -6.49 -7.54 -2.25
CA LEU A 35 -7.89 -7.20 -2.52
C LEU A 35 -8.79 -8.42 -2.38
N ARG A 36 -8.39 -9.56 -2.96
CA ARG A 36 -9.13 -10.82 -2.83
C ARG A 36 -9.28 -11.25 -1.37
N GLN A 37 -8.24 -11.11 -0.55
CA GLN A 37 -8.32 -11.43 0.87
C GLN A 37 -9.35 -10.56 1.60
N CYS A 38 -9.48 -9.28 1.24
CA CYS A 38 -10.52 -8.39 1.79
C CYS A 38 -11.93 -8.87 1.43
N TYR A 39 -12.17 -9.31 0.18
CA TYR A 39 -13.43 -9.93 -0.22
C TYR A 39 -13.72 -11.21 0.56
N GLU A 40 -12.72 -12.08 0.73
CA GLU A 40 -12.86 -13.33 1.48
C GLU A 40 -13.21 -13.05 2.96
N ASN A 41 -12.58 -12.05 3.58
CA ASN A 41 -12.90 -11.61 4.95
C ASN A 41 -14.32 -11.06 5.04
N TYR A 42 -14.73 -10.20 4.09
CA TYR A 42 -16.10 -9.67 4.04
C TYR A 42 -17.15 -10.79 3.96
N ASN A 43 -16.91 -11.82 3.12
CA ASN A 43 -17.84 -12.93 2.92
C ASN A 43 -18.07 -13.80 4.17
N VAL A 44 -17.15 -13.76 5.13
CA VAL A 44 -17.28 -14.45 6.42
C VAL A 44 -17.68 -13.51 7.57
N GLY A 45 -17.99 -12.25 7.26
CA GLY A 45 -18.39 -11.23 8.24
C GLY A 45 -17.23 -10.72 9.10
N ALA A 46 -15.98 -10.87 8.63
CA ALA A 46 -14.80 -10.34 9.31
C ALA A 46 -14.48 -8.92 8.84
N ASP A 47 -14.11 -8.06 9.78
CA ASP A 47 -13.62 -6.72 9.47
C ASP A 47 -12.24 -6.79 8.80
N SER A 48 -12.03 -5.97 7.78
CA SER A 48 -10.71 -5.78 7.16
C SER A 48 -10.50 -4.32 6.79
N TYR A 49 -9.23 -3.91 6.73
CA TYR A 49 -8.82 -2.55 6.39
C TYR A 49 -7.70 -2.66 5.36
N LEU A 50 -7.88 -2.01 4.21
CA LEU A 50 -6.94 -2.07 3.09
C LEU A 50 -6.15 -0.76 3.03
N TYR A 51 -4.85 -0.83 2.77
CA TYR A 51 -4.02 0.36 2.56
C TYR A 51 -3.03 0.18 1.41
N GLN A 52 -2.54 1.30 0.90
CA GLN A 52 -1.41 1.35 -0.03
C GLN A 52 -0.39 2.38 0.45
N PHE A 53 0.88 1.97 0.55
CA PHE A 53 1.96 2.86 0.91
C PHE A 53 2.52 3.57 -0.34
N ASN A 54 2.47 4.90 -0.37
CA ASN A 54 2.81 5.72 -1.54
C ASN A 54 4.01 6.63 -1.34
N TYR A 55 4.53 6.76 -0.12
CA TYR A 55 5.60 7.70 0.17
C TYR A 55 6.90 7.31 -0.55
N ALA A 56 7.37 8.16 -1.46
CA ALA A 56 8.49 7.87 -2.35
C ALA A 56 9.81 8.57 -1.97
N ASP A 57 9.79 9.54 -1.06
CA ASP A 57 11.00 10.26 -0.62
C ASP A 57 11.78 9.46 0.42
N LEU A 58 12.30 8.32 -0.05
CA LEU A 58 12.95 7.26 0.75
C LEU A 58 14.41 7.05 0.41
N LYS A 59 14.95 7.74 -0.60
CA LYS A 59 16.30 7.50 -1.12
C LYS A 59 17.36 7.56 -0.03
N MET A 60 17.29 8.58 0.81
CA MET A 60 18.21 8.73 1.95
C MET A 60 17.95 7.67 3.01
N THR A 61 16.69 7.40 3.33
CA THR A 61 16.27 6.47 4.39
C THR A 61 16.67 5.03 4.10
N LEU A 62 16.66 4.63 2.83
CA LEU A 62 17.02 3.29 2.35
C LEU A 62 18.48 3.15 1.93
N ASP A 63 19.27 4.23 1.91
CA ASP A 63 20.61 4.27 1.32
C ASP A 63 20.62 3.68 -0.11
N ALA A 64 19.58 4.03 -0.89
CA ALA A 64 19.30 3.41 -2.18
C ALA A 64 18.99 4.47 -3.24
N ASP A 65 19.64 4.37 -4.41
CA ASP A 65 19.35 5.21 -5.57
C ASP A 65 18.51 4.44 -6.61
N HIS A 66 17.26 4.18 -6.21
CA HIS A 66 16.26 3.55 -7.07
C HIS A 66 15.34 4.63 -7.67
N ASN A 67 15.04 4.49 -8.96
CA ASN A 67 14.17 5.44 -9.69
C ASN A 67 12.66 5.13 -9.57
N TRP A 68 12.31 4.08 -8.84
CA TRP A 68 10.98 3.45 -8.77
C TRP A 68 10.64 3.17 -7.31
N LEU A 69 10.38 4.24 -6.57
CA LEU A 69 10.03 4.21 -5.14
C LEU A 69 8.55 4.57 -4.95
N PRO A 70 7.89 4.03 -3.91
CA PRO A 70 8.39 3.00 -3.00
C PRO A 70 8.48 1.61 -3.68
N GLN A 71 9.48 0.82 -3.29
CA GLN A 71 9.61 -0.58 -3.72
C GLN A 71 8.96 -1.52 -2.69
N HIS A 72 8.82 -2.80 -3.06
CA HIS A 72 8.47 -3.84 -2.10
C HIS A 72 9.34 -3.77 -0.83
N ALA A 73 8.69 -3.82 0.33
CA ALA A 73 9.29 -3.73 1.67
C ALA A 73 9.97 -2.38 2.00
N SER A 74 9.82 -1.33 1.18
CA SER A 74 10.39 -0.01 1.46
C SER A 74 9.80 0.68 2.71
N ASP A 75 8.62 0.28 3.13
CA ASP A 75 7.90 0.79 4.29
C ASP A 75 8.32 0.11 5.61
N ILE A 76 8.91 -1.08 5.55
CA ILE A 76 9.25 -1.91 6.72
C ILE A 76 10.29 -1.27 7.63
N VAL A 77 11.12 -0.39 7.08
CA VAL A 77 12.12 0.40 7.80
C VAL A 77 11.48 1.25 8.89
N TYR A 78 10.28 1.78 8.64
CA TYR A 78 9.55 2.58 9.62
C TYR A 78 8.90 1.74 10.72
N ILE A 79 8.67 0.45 10.50
CA ILE A 79 8.17 -0.48 11.52
C ILE A 79 9.32 -1.04 12.36
N THR A 80 10.38 -1.52 11.70
CA THR A 80 11.49 -2.24 12.33
C THR A 80 12.56 -1.32 12.92
N GLY A 81 12.65 -0.09 12.43
CA GLY A 81 13.72 0.83 12.77
C GLY A 81 15.07 0.50 12.13
N GLN A 82 15.07 -0.26 11.03
CA GLN A 82 16.24 -0.37 10.16
C GLN A 82 16.69 1.02 9.70
N HIS A 83 18.00 1.24 9.53
CA HIS A 83 18.57 2.53 9.10
C HIS A 83 18.29 3.74 10.03
N LYS A 84 17.85 3.51 11.27
CA LYS A 84 17.57 4.58 12.26
C LYS A 84 18.72 5.57 12.50
N ASN A 85 19.97 5.18 12.24
CA ASN A 85 21.15 6.02 12.42
C ASN A 85 21.28 7.13 11.36
N ILE A 86 20.56 7.03 10.23
CA ILE A 86 20.55 8.04 9.16
C ILE A 86 19.21 8.76 9.03
N PHE A 87 18.27 8.49 9.92
CA PHE A 87 16.95 9.13 9.91
C PHE A 87 17.04 10.65 10.13
N THR A 88 16.31 11.38 9.31
CA THR A 88 16.04 12.80 9.52
C THR A 88 14.93 13.00 10.57
N LYS A 89 14.65 14.26 10.92
CA LYS A 89 13.48 14.59 11.76
C LYS A 89 12.14 14.20 11.11
N ALA A 90 12.06 14.23 9.78
CA ALA A 90 10.87 13.80 9.06
C ALA A 90 10.70 12.28 9.18
N ASP A 91 11.78 11.50 9.01
CA ASP A 91 11.74 10.04 9.14
C ASP A 91 11.27 9.56 10.51
N TYR A 92 11.71 10.19 11.60
CA TYR A 92 11.22 9.84 12.94
C TYR A 92 9.73 10.11 13.11
N ARG A 93 9.21 11.16 12.47
CA ARG A 93 7.76 11.47 12.46
C ARG A 93 6.98 10.47 11.63
N ILE A 94 7.51 10.11 10.45
CA ILE A 94 6.92 9.08 9.60
C ILE A 94 6.90 7.75 10.33
N GLN A 95 8.00 7.37 10.98
CA GLN A 95 8.07 6.17 11.81
C GLN A 95 7.01 6.16 12.90
N GLU A 96 6.91 7.21 13.71
CA GLU A 96 5.92 7.31 14.79
C GLU A 96 4.50 7.14 14.22
N ARG A 97 4.16 7.88 13.18
CA ARG A 97 2.84 7.83 12.54
C ARG A 97 2.51 6.51 11.86
N TYR A 98 3.44 5.98 11.07
CA TYR A 98 3.22 4.73 10.33
C TYR A 98 3.09 3.54 11.29
N SER A 99 4.00 3.44 12.28
CA SER A 99 3.91 2.38 13.30
C SER A 99 2.65 2.49 14.16
N ARG A 100 2.11 3.70 14.34
CA ARG A 100 0.86 3.93 15.09
C ARG A 100 -0.35 3.25 14.46
N ILE A 101 -0.43 3.16 13.13
CA ILE A 101 -1.49 2.41 12.41
C ILE A 101 -1.55 0.96 12.93
N PHE A 102 -0.40 0.29 12.96
CA PHE A 102 -0.32 -1.10 13.44
C PHE A 102 -0.53 -1.22 14.94
N ALA A 103 0.02 -0.28 15.73
CA ALA A 103 -0.18 -0.27 17.18
C ALA A 103 -1.66 -0.11 17.56
N ASN A 104 -2.38 0.76 16.85
CA ASN A 104 -3.82 0.94 17.01
C ASN A 104 -4.56 -0.35 16.66
N PHE A 105 -4.27 -0.96 15.51
CA PHE A 105 -4.93 -2.20 15.08
C PHE A 105 -4.70 -3.35 16.07
N ILE A 106 -3.47 -3.53 16.56
CA ILE A 106 -3.15 -4.58 17.56
C ILE A 106 -3.93 -4.35 18.86
N LYS A 107 -4.11 -3.09 19.28
CA LYS A 107 -4.71 -2.76 20.57
C LYS A 107 -6.24 -2.72 20.54
N TYR A 108 -6.82 -2.31 19.42
CA TYR A 108 -8.24 -1.97 19.32
C TYR A 108 -8.98 -2.72 18.21
N SER A 109 -8.29 -3.53 17.41
CA SER A 109 -8.83 -4.13 16.18
C SER A 109 -9.32 -3.09 15.15
N ASP A 110 -8.81 -1.87 15.25
CA ASP A 110 -9.11 -0.72 14.40
C ASP A 110 -7.82 0.10 14.27
N PRO A 111 -7.32 0.36 13.04
CA PRO A 111 -6.10 1.16 12.86
C PRO A 111 -6.30 2.66 13.15
N SER A 112 -7.54 3.11 13.35
CA SER A 112 -7.90 4.51 13.47
C SER A 112 -7.59 5.14 14.84
N ASP A 113 -7.39 6.45 14.83
CA ASP A 113 -7.37 7.34 16.00
C ASP A 113 -7.96 8.71 15.63
N ASN A 114 -7.57 9.78 16.31
CA ASN A 114 -8.06 11.14 16.04
C ASN A 114 -7.42 11.82 14.82
N GLU A 115 -6.34 11.28 14.28
CA GLU A 115 -5.62 11.78 13.10
C GLU A 115 -5.70 10.76 11.93
N ILE A 116 -5.64 9.47 12.24
CA ILE A 116 -5.70 8.36 11.28
C ILE A 116 -7.15 7.86 11.21
N LEU A 117 -7.81 8.00 10.06
CA LEU A 117 -9.22 7.65 9.91
C LEU A 117 -9.38 6.60 8.82
N PHE A 118 -9.45 5.33 9.20
CA PHE A 118 -9.74 4.23 8.28
C PHE A 118 -11.22 3.90 8.29
N ASP A 119 -11.76 3.65 7.11
CA ASP A 119 -13.01 2.93 6.97
C ASP A 119 -12.73 1.43 6.81
N LYS A 120 -13.64 0.60 7.33
CA LYS A 120 -13.67 -0.83 7.00
C LYS A 120 -13.80 -1.01 5.50
N PHE A 121 -13.19 -2.06 4.97
CA PHE A 121 -13.31 -2.40 3.56
C PHE A 121 -14.77 -2.67 3.18
N ASP A 122 -15.22 -2.00 2.13
CA ASP A 122 -16.52 -2.11 1.50
C ASP A 122 -16.34 -2.57 0.04
N PRO A 123 -16.76 -3.82 -0.28
CA PRO A 123 -16.61 -4.38 -1.62
C PRO A 123 -17.42 -3.66 -2.71
N SER A 124 -18.35 -2.77 -2.35
CA SER A 124 -19.14 -1.99 -3.30
C SER A 124 -18.35 -0.82 -3.91
N ILE A 125 -17.34 -0.33 -3.19
CA ILE A 125 -16.53 0.84 -3.58
C ILE A 125 -15.03 0.58 -3.60
N ASN A 126 -14.56 -0.59 -3.13
CA ASN A 126 -13.15 -0.95 -3.02
C ASN A 126 -12.34 0.18 -2.37
N ASN A 127 -12.78 0.63 -1.20
CA ASN A 127 -12.10 1.68 -0.47
C ASN A 127 -10.79 1.16 0.15
N TYR A 128 -9.81 2.06 0.24
CA TYR A 128 -8.51 1.80 0.81
C TYR A 128 -7.91 3.10 1.34
N TYR A 129 -7.00 3.00 2.31
CA TYR A 129 -6.29 4.14 2.84
C TYR A 129 -4.95 4.32 2.10
N VAL A 130 -4.73 5.49 1.53
CA VAL A 130 -3.41 5.87 1.01
C VAL A 130 -2.54 6.33 2.17
N VAL A 131 -1.47 5.59 2.45
CA VAL A 131 -0.45 6.00 3.42
C VAL A 131 0.61 6.80 2.67
N ASP A 132 0.61 8.10 2.87
CA ASP A 132 1.57 9.02 2.29
C ASP A 132 1.89 10.16 3.27
N PHE A 133 3.05 10.80 3.06
CA PHE A 133 3.56 11.85 3.94
C PHE A 133 4.05 13.07 3.15
N ASP A 134 3.89 14.24 3.76
CA ASP A 134 4.54 15.46 3.28
C ASP A 134 6.05 15.47 3.64
N LYS A 135 6.78 16.45 3.10
CA LYS A 135 8.21 16.65 3.38
C LYS A 135 8.56 16.87 4.86
N ASN A 136 7.58 17.11 5.72
CA ASN A 136 7.75 17.31 7.15
C ASN A 136 7.44 16.04 7.96
N GLY A 137 7.03 14.96 7.29
CA GLY A 137 6.62 13.69 7.85
C GLY A 137 5.20 13.67 8.41
N SER A 138 4.34 14.64 8.05
CA SER A 138 2.91 14.65 8.39
C SER A 138 2.11 13.84 7.37
N PHE A 139 1.01 13.20 7.79
CA PHE A 139 0.13 12.49 6.85
C PHE A 139 -0.37 13.44 5.76
N SER A 140 -0.23 13.02 4.51
CA SER A 140 -0.80 13.68 3.33
C SER A 140 -1.84 12.81 2.61
N GLY A 141 -1.88 11.51 2.94
CA GLY A 141 -2.85 10.56 2.41
C GLY A 141 -4.18 10.51 3.18
N GLY A 142 -5.01 9.52 2.87
CA GLY A 142 -6.35 9.35 3.43
C GLY A 142 -7.16 8.28 2.70
N MET A 143 -8.45 8.17 3.01
CA MET A 143 -9.36 7.23 2.34
C MET A 143 -9.61 7.60 0.88
N VAL A 144 -9.49 6.59 0.01
CA VAL A 144 -9.74 6.65 -1.44
C VAL A 144 -10.59 5.46 -1.85
N ASN A 145 -11.32 5.58 -2.96
CA ASN A 145 -12.18 4.54 -3.52
C ASN A 145 -11.60 3.97 -4.82
N ASN A 146 -12.20 2.88 -5.31
CA ASN A 146 -11.87 2.22 -6.57
C ASN A 146 -10.48 1.58 -6.60
N TYR A 147 -10.03 0.98 -5.48
CA TYR A 147 -8.78 0.22 -5.47
C TYR A 147 -8.79 -0.85 -6.56
N ARG A 148 -7.85 -0.74 -7.51
CA ARG A 148 -7.64 -1.67 -8.62
C ARG A 148 -8.93 -2.02 -9.38
N ARG A 149 -9.84 -1.05 -9.55
CA ARG A 149 -11.08 -1.23 -10.33
C ARG A 149 -10.86 -1.12 -11.84
N ASP A 150 -9.70 -0.64 -12.21
CA ASP A 150 -9.15 -0.48 -13.56
C ASP A 150 -8.49 -1.75 -14.11
N VAL A 151 -8.37 -2.81 -13.28
CA VAL A 151 -7.80 -4.12 -13.66
C VAL A 151 -8.88 -5.15 -13.95
#